data_AF-A0A0C2H8V2-F1
#
_entry.id   AF-A0A0C2H8V2-F1
#
_cell.length_a   1.000
_cell.length_b   1.000
_cell.length_c   1.000
_cell.angle_alpha   90.00
_cell.angle_beta   90.00
_cell.angle_gamma   90.00
#
_symmetry.space_group_name_H-M   'P 1'
#
loop_
_entity.id
_entity.type
_entity.pdbx_description
1 polymer ?
#
loop_
_entity_poly.entity_id
_entity_poly.type
_entity_poly.pdbx_seq_one_letter_code
_entity_poly.pdbx_strand_id
1 'polypeptide(L)'
;MKGRFPVIWLRDCSPDPVTYSVGPAMIARNLTMNEFDVEQSPKDVRLENDELVIDWEDTQSRFDSTWLRIRNPSDEKAADLRRRVYLFPERTWGNDEIETRLKKCDHNAVMNDDKTLHDFLEAVCMDGIAVIQNGPTGTRRAVPDIGERIGLIHNTHFGKVFEVSTKPDASNKAYASDGGLPFHTDFPSLSHPPQLQMLHMIRRAEEGGNSLFVDGFHVAEQRSVVSEYFGTCYHRNSLEHLAARSSTGPKVSLDYASIATALMFARFQARFITSAAKIASVSQPINRIITVEWTDGMKGRFPVIWLRDCSPDPVTYSVGPAMIARNLTMNEFDVEQSPKDVRLENDKLVIDWEDTQSRFDSTWLRIRNPSDEKAADHRRRVYLFPERTWGKDEIESRLKKFDHNEVMNDDKTLHDFLEAVCMDGIAVIQNGPTGTRRAVPDIGERIGLIHNTHFG
;
A
#
# COMPACT_ATOMS: atom_id res chain seq x y z
N MET A 1 -31.54 16.42 23.86
CA MET A 1 -30.34 16.63 23.01
C MET A 1 -30.76 17.46 21.81
N LYS A 2 -29.94 18.38 21.31
CA LYS A 2 -30.23 19.16 20.10
C LYS A 2 -29.26 18.73 19.00
N GLY A 3 -29.73 18.63 17.76
CA GLY A 3 -28.90 18.34 16.59
C GLY A 3 -29.13 19.40 15.51
N ARG A 4 -28.09 19.75 14.75
CA ARG A 4 -28.20 20.56 13.54
C ARG A 4 -27.84 19.66 12.37
N PHE A 5 -28.69 19.65 11.35
CA PHE A 5 -28.53 18.81 10.17
C PHE A 5 -28.54 19.74 8.94
N PRO A 6 -27.56 19.62 8.04
CA PRO A 6 -27.66 20.29 6.75
C PRO A 6 -28.89 19.79 6.02
N VAL A 7 -29.73 20.72 5.55
CA VAL A 7 -30.99 20.41 4.87
C VAL A 7 -30.74 19.54 3.64
N ILE A 8 -29.74 19.90 2.84
CA ILE A 8 -29.38 19.14 1.64
C ILE A 8 -28.87 17.74 1.97
N TRP A 9 -28.19 17.55 3.10
CA TRP A 9 -27.76 16.23 3.55
C TRP A 9 -28.96 15.34 3.93
N LEU A 10 -30.00 15.91 4.55
CA LEU A 10 -31.25 15.18 4.80
C LEU A 10 -31.88 14.77 3.47
N ARG A 11 -31.96 15.66 2.48
CA ARG A 11 -32.47 15.31 1.15
C ARG A 11 -31.66 14.19 0.50
N ASP A 12 -30.33 14.27 0.55
CA ASP A 12 -29.40 13.30 -0.02
C ASP A 12 -29.50 11.90 0.62
N CYS A 13 -29.84 11.88 1.91
CA CYS A 13 -30.00 10.67 2.73
C CYS A 13 -31.47 10.25 2.92
N SER A 14 -32.41 10.85 2.19
CA SER A 14 -33.84 10.61 2.35
C SER A 14 -34.17 9.12 2.14
N PRO A 15 -34.89 8.43 3.05
CA PRO A 15 -35.20 7.01 2.89
C PRO A 15 -36.36 6.74 1.92
N ASP A 16 -36.80 7.76 1.16
CA ASP A 16 -37.92 7.64 0.24
C ASP A 16 -37.54 6.81 -1.02
N PRO A 17 -38.52 6.19 -1.71
CA PRO A 17 -38.25 5.32 -2.85
C PRO A 17 -37.60 6.00 -4.06
N VAL A 18 -37.71 7.34 -4.19
CA VAL A 18 -37.02 8.08 -5.26
C VAL A 18 -35.53 8.15 -4.97
N THR A 19 -35.16 8.22 -3.69
CA THR A 19 -33.77 8.38 -3.25
C THR A 19 -33.07 7.05 -3.02
N TYR A 20 -33.74 6.08 -2.39
CA TYR A 20 -33.19 4.74 -2.13
C TYR A 20 -34.11 3.63 -2.62
N SER A 21 -33.49 2.62 -3.19
CA SER A 21 -34.08 1.29 -3.33
C SER A 21 -33.72 0.47 -2.09
N VAL A 22 -34.71 0.22 -1.24
CA VAL A 22 -34.58 -0.61 -0.03
C VAL A 22 -35.31 -1.93 -0.27
N GLY A 23 -34.56 -3.02 -0.30
CA GLY A 23 -35.11 -4.37 -0.42
C GLY A 23 -34.28 -5.39 0.36
N PRO A 24 -34.75 -6.64 0.47
CA PRO A 24 -34.03 -7.69 1.20
C PRO A 24 -32.61 -7.96 0.67
N ALA A 25 -32.37 -7.69 -0.61
CA ALA A 25 -31.10 -7.94 -1.28
C ALA A 25 -30.18 -6.71 -1.36
N MET A 26 -30.72 -5.49 -1.21
CA MET A 26 -29.91 -4.27 -1.37
C MET A 26 -30.51 -3.06 -0.67
N ILE A 27 -29.63 -2.18 -0.22
CA ILE A 27 -29.94 -0.80 0.12
C ILE A 27 -29.02 0.04 -0.75
N ALA A 28 -29.60 0.66 -1.79
CA ALA A 28 -28.82 1.38 -2.80
C ALA A 28 -29.46 2.75 -3.07
N ARG A 29 -28.60 3.76 -3.25
CA ARG A 29 -29.02 5.09 -3.64
C ARG A 29 -29.34 5.13 -5.13
N ASN A 30 -30.47 5.72 -5.49
CA ASN A 30 -30.95 5.86 -6.88
C ASN A 30 -30.54 7.20 -7.50
N LEU A 31 -30.35 8.26 -6.70
CA LEU A 31 -30.05 9.60 -7.19
C LEU A 31 -28.66 9.68 -7.82
N THR A 32 -28.61 10.11 -9.08
CA THR A 32 -27.37 10.46 -9.77
C THR A 32 -26.93 11.87 -9.37
N MET A 33 -25.62 12.09 -9.23
CA MET A 33 -25.11 13.42 -8.85
C MET A 33 -25.36 14.50 -9.92
N ASN A 34 -25.59 14.10 -11.18
CA ASN A 34 -25.87 15.05 -12.27
C ASN A 34 -27.30 15.59 -12.24
N GLU A 35 -28.22 14.90 -11.57
CA GLU A 35 -29.65 15.25 -11.49
C GLU A 35 -30.04 15.76 -10.10
N PHE A 36 -29.12 15.71 -9.14
CA PHE A 36 -29.35 16.13 -7.77
C PHE A 36 -29.21 17.65 -7.62
N ASP A 37 -30.32 18.33 -7.35
CA ASP A 37 -30.33 19.76 -7.06
C ASP A 37 -29.79 20.04 -5.64
N VAL A 38 -28.58 20.58 -5.56
CA VAL A 38 -27.90 20.90 -4.30
C VAL A 38 -28.46 22.14 -3.59
N GLU A 39 -29.27 22.96 -4.29
CA GLU A 39 -29.87 24.19 -3.76
C GLU A 39 -31.34 24.00 -3.35
N GLN A 40 -31.85 22.76 -3.40
CA GLN A 40 -33.23 22.44 -3.05
C GLN A 40 -33.54 22.83 -1.58
N SER A 41 -34.69 23.49 -1.39
CA SER A 41 -35.20 23.87 -0.07
C SER A 41 -36.51 23.13 0.25
N PRO A 42 -36.78 22.82 1.52
CA PRO A 42 -38.01 22.15 1.93
C PRO A 42 -39.20 23.11 1.83
N LYS A 43 -40.35 22.58 1.41
CA LYS A 43 -41.63 23.30 1.45
C LYS A 43 -42.19 23.41 2.86
N ASP A 44 -42.08 22.32 3.61
CA ASP A 44 -42.55 22.23 5.00
C ASP A 44 -41.69 21.26 5.81
N VAL A 45 -41.59 21.51 7.11
CA VAL A 45 -40.85 20.69 8.06
C VAL A 45 -41.65 20.55 9.35
N ARG A 46 -41.97 19.32 9.73
CA ARG A 46 -42.80 19.03 10.90
C ARG A 46 -42.39 17.76 11.63
N LEU A 47 -42.90 17.61 12.85
CA LEU A 47 -42.76 16.42 13.67
C LEU A 47 -44.08 15.65 13.63
N GLU A 48 -44.04 14.40 13.20
CA GLU A 48 -45.21 13.50 13.21
C GLU A 48 -44.77 12.13 13.74
N ASN A 49 -45.47 11.57 14.73
CA ASN A 49 -45.23 10.22 15.24
C ASN A 49 -43.76 9.90 15.61
N ASP A 50 -43.05 10.85 16.23
CA ASP A 50 -41.61 10.74 16.56
C ASP A 50 -40.66 10.69 15.34
N GLU A 51 -41.16 11.16 14.18
CA GLU A 51 -40.39 11.28 12.95
C GLU A 51 -40.30 12.74 12.49
N LEU A 52 -39.13 13.13 11.99
CA LEU A 52 -38.97 14.37 11.24
C LEU A 52 -39.52 14.15 9.83
N VAL A 53 -40.58 14.86 9.48
CA VAL A 53 -41.18 14.85 8.15
C VAL A 53 -40.80 16.12 7.42
N ILE A 54 -40.27 15.97 6.21
CA ILE A 54 -39.86 17.07 5.34
C ILE A 54 -40.54 16.88 3.99
N ASP A 55 -41.34 17.88 3.59
CA ASP A 55 -41.94 17.91 2.26
C ASP A 55 -41.03 18.68 1.30
N TRP A 56 -40.73 18.06 0.16
CA TRP A 56 -39.99 18.66 -0.94
C TRP A 56 -40.94 18.99 -2.10
N GLU A 57 -40.40 19.43 -3.24
CA GLU A 57 -41.23 19.72 -4.42
C GLU A 57 -42.04 18.50 -4.87
N ASP A 58 -41.35 17.35 -5.00
CA ASP A 58 -41.87 16.14 -5.64
C ASP A 58 -41.90 14.89 -4.74
N THR A 59 -41.37 14.97 -3.51
CA THR A 59 -41.27 13.82 -2.61
C THR A 59 -41.34 14.24 -1.14
N GLN A 60 -41.43 13.27 -0.24
CA GLN A 60 -41.43 13.48 1.20
C GLN A 60 -40.37 12.58 1.85
N SER A 61 -39.57 13.17 2.74
CA SER A 61 -38.65 12.43 3.60
C SER A 61 -39.24 12.24 4.98
N ARG A 62 -39.08 11.04 5.56
CA ARG A 62 -39.46 10.73 6.94
C ARG A 62 -38.27 10.10 7.65
N PHE A 63 -37.77 10.72 8.71
CA PHE A 63 -36.62 10.23 9.47
C PHE A 63 -37.03 9.90 10.90
N ASP A 64 -36.78 8.67 11.34
CA ASP A 64 -37.01 8.28 12.72
C ASP A 64 -36.01 8.95 13.68
N SER A 65 -36.46 9.19 14.91
CA SER A 65 -35.66 9.84 15.95
C SER A 65 -34.36 9.09 16.27
N THR A 66 -34.33 7.77 16.13
CA THR A 66 -33.14 6.94 16.39
C THR A 66 -32.09 7.12 15.30
N TRP A 67 -32.50 7.12 14.03
CA TRP A 67 -31.63 7.38 12.88
C TRP A 67 -30.99 8.76 12.98
N LEU A 68 -31.80 9.79 13.29
CA LEU A 68 -31.31 11.15 13.48
C LEU A 68 -30.31 11.25 14.64
N ARG A 69 -30.59 10.59 15.77
CA ARG A 69 -29.66 10.59 16.92
C ARG A 69 -28.31 9.94 16.60
N ILE A 70 -28.32 8.77 15.97
CA ILE A 70 -27.09 8.04 15.63
C ILE A 70 -26.26 8.79 14.59
N ARG A 71 -26.92 9.55 13.69
CA ARG A 71 -26.27 10.29 12.59
C ARG A 71 -26.15 11.80 12.82
N ASN A 72 -26.42 12.28 14.02
CA ASN A 72 -26.30 13.70 14.35
C ASN A 72 -24.87 14.19 14.07
N PRO A 73 -24.66 15.12 13.12
CA PRO A 73 -23.32 15.60 12.80
C PRO A 73 -22.85 16.66 13.80
N SER A 74 -23.76 17.26 14.56
CA SER A 74 -23.45 18.25 15.61
C SER A 74 -23.19 17.62 16.98
N ASP A 75 -23.27 16.30 17.10
CA ASP A 75 -22.98 15.57 18.33
C ASP A 75 -21.67 14.81 18.20
N GLU A 76 -20.64 15.30 18.89
CA GLU A 76 -19.32 14.68 18.94
C GLU A 76 -19.39 13.23 19.39
N LYS A 77 -20.25 12.89 20.36
CA LYS A 77 -20.38 11.51 20.83
C LYS A 77 -20.97 10.59 19.77
N ALA A 78 -21.95 11.06 19.02
CA ALA A 78 -22.50 10.32 17.89
C ALA A 78 -21.46 10.18 16.76
N ALA A 79 -20.70 11.24 16.46
CA ALA A 79 -19.62 11.21 15.49
C ALA A 79 -18.53 10.20 15.88
N ASP A 80 -18.11 10.18 17.15
CA ASP A 80 -17.12 9.26 17.67
C ASP A 80 -17.62 7.82 17.70
N LEU A 81 -18.89 7.60 18.05
CA LEU A 81 -19.51 6.29 17.98
C LEU A 81 -19.51 5.76 16.54
N ARG A 82 -19.91 6.58 15.56
CA ARG A 82 -19.88 6.19 14.14
C ARG A 82 -18.46 5.92 13.67
N ARG A 83 -17.48 6.75 14.06
CA ARG A 83 -16.07 6.51 13.74
C ARG A 83 -15.63 5.15 14.26
N ARG A 84 -15.93 4.81 15.51
CA ARG A 84 -15.57 3.51 16.12
C ARG A 84 -16.18 2.28 15.45
N VAL A 85 -17.27 2.43 14.71
CA VAL A 85 -17.88 1.32 13.95
C VAL A 85 -17.05 0.97 12.71
N TYR A 86 -16.42 1.97 12.08
CA TYR A 86 -15.68 1.80 10.82
C TYR A 86 -14.16 1.89 10.97
N LEU A 87 -13.70 2.50 12.06
CA LEU A 87 -12.30 2.70 12.43
C LEU A 87 -12.13 2.13 13.83
N PHE A 88 -11.44 1.01 13.94
CA PHE A 88 -11.11 0.44 15.24
C PHE A 88 -10.20 1.42 16.01
N PRO A 89 -10.40 1.62 17.32
CA PRO A 89 -9.53 2.48 18.10
C PRO A 89 -8.09 1.93 18.07
N GLU A 90 -7.15 2.76 17.65
CA GLU A 90 -5.72 2.45 17.67
C GLU A 90 -5.25 2.35 19.13
N ARG A 91 -5.20 1.13 19.66
CA ARG A 91 -4.63 0.84 20.98
C ARG A 91 -3.30 0.15 20.79
N THR A 92 -2.25 0.97 20.70
CA THR A 92 -0.90 0.47 20.54
C THR A 92 -0.46 -0.38 21.74
N TRP A 93 0.53 -1.25 21.56
CA TRP A 93 1.02 -2.15 22.60
C TRP A 93 2.55 -2.31 22.61
N GLY A 94 3.10 -2.40 23.81
CA GLY A 94 4.45 -2.90 24.08
C GLY A 94 4.40 -4.37 24.53
N ASN A 95 5.51 -4.85 25.10
CA ASN A 95 5.62 -6.25 25.52
C ASN A 95 4.61 -6.61 26.62
N ASP A 96 4.52 -5.78 27.66
CA ASP A 96 3.69 -6.07 28.83
C ASP A 96 2.19 -6.05 28.49
N GLU A 97 1.75 -5.14 27.61
CA GLU A 97 0.36 -5.07 27.19
C GLU A 97 -0.04 -6.26 26.33
N ILE A 98 0.78 -6.66 25.35
CA ILE A 98 0.40 -7.73 24.42
C ILE A 98 0.40 -9.11 25.10
N GLU A 99 1.26 -9.34 26.10
CA GLU A 99 1.25 -10.59 26.87
C GLU A 99 -0.10 -10.86 27.55
N THR A 100 -0.80 -9.81 27.98
CA THR A 100 -2.12 -9.93 28.63
C THR A 100 -3.29 -9.93 27.64
N ARG A 101 -3.12 -9.29 26.48
CA ARG A 101 -4.19 -9.09 25.47
C ARG A 101 -4.22 -10.16 24.39
N LEU A 102 -3.10 -10.82 24.07
CA LEU A 102 -2.98 -11.70 22.91
C LEU A 102 -4.03 -12.82 22.95
N LYS A 103 -5.06 -12.67 22.10
CA LYS A 103 -6.15 -13.63 21.98
C LYS A 103 -5.64 -14.94 21.39
N LYS A 104 -5.97 -16.04 22.08
CA LYS A 104 -5.70 -17.41 21.62
C LYS A 104 -7.02 -18.17 21.52
N CYS A 105 -7.33 -18.70 20.35
CA CYS A 105 -8.56 -19.45 20.09
C CYS A 105 -8.23 -20.87 19.60
N ASP A 106 -9.07 -21.84 19.91
CA ASP A 106 -8.94 -23.21 19.38
C ASP A 106 -9.41 -23.29 17.92
N HIS A 107 -8.69 -24.03 17.08
CA HIS A 107 -9.02 -24.17 15.66
C HIS A 107 -10.44 -24.71 15.41
N ASN A 108 -10.85 -25.75 16.14
CA ASN A 108 -12.16 -26.36 15.95
C ASN A 108 -13.29 -25.39 16.35
N ALA A 109 -13.07 -24.60 17.41
CA ALA A 109 -14.01 -23.56 17.81
C ALA A 109 -14.09 -22.43 16.76
N VAL A 110 -12.96 -21.95 16.23
CA VAL A 110 -12.96 -20.93 15.15
C VAL A 110 -13.72 -21.41 13.90
N MET A 111 -13.61 -22.69 13.55
CA MET A 111 -14.27 -23.23 12.36
C MET A 111 -15.79 -23.42 12.54
N ASN A 112 -16.26 -23.70 13.76
CA ASN A 112 -17.63 -24.18 14.00
C ASN A 112 -18.49 -23.29 14.91
N ASP A 113 -17.93 -22.25 15.53
CA ASP A 113 -18.66 -21.33 16.41
C ASP A 113 -18.48 -19.87 15.97
N ASP A 114 -19.58 -19.25 15.54
CA ASP A 114 -19.63 -17.86 15.09
C ASP A 114 -19.15 -16.88 16.17
N LYS A 115 -19.43 -17.17 17.44
CA LYS A 115 -18.98 -16.31 18.53
C LYS A 115 -17.46 -16.35 18.67
N THR A 116 -16.85 -17.52 18.61
CA THR A 116 -15.39 -17.66 18.67
C THR A 116 -14.72 -17.03 17.45
N LEU A 117 -15.29 -17.18 16.25
CA LEU A 117 -14.79 -16.49 15.05
C LEU A 117 -14.88 -14.97 15.19
N HIS A 118 -16.01 -14.45 15.69
CA HIS A 118 -16.18 -13.03 15.98
C HIS A 118 -15.12 -12.53 16.95
N ASP A 119 -14.96 -13.18 18.11
CA ASP A 119 -13.97 -12.78 19.13
C ASP A 119 -12.52 -12.85 18.60
N PHE A 120 -12.23 -13.78 17.68
CA PHE A 120 -10.93 -13.86 17.00
C PHE A 120 -10.71 -12.68 16.05
N LEU A 121 -11.69 -12.36 15.20
CA LEU A 121 -11.59 -11.26 14.24
C LEU A 121 -11.57 -9.89 14.95
N GLU A 122 -12.34 -9.72 16.03
CA GLU A 122 -12.30 -8.52 16.85
C GLU A 122 -10.90 -8.30 17.44
N ALA A 123 -10.25 -9.34 17.96
CA ALA A 123 -8.87 -9.25 18.45
C ALA A 123 -7.87 -8.89 17.33
N VAL A 124 -8.01 -9.47 16.14
CA VAL A 124 -7.19 -9.08 14.98
C VAL A 124 -7.40 -7.61 14.62
N CYS A 125 -8.64 -7.10 14.65
CA CYS A 125 -8.94 -5.70 14.35
C CYS A 125 -8.45 -4.72 15.44
N MET A 126 -8.47 -5.13 16.70
CA MET A 126 -8.15 -4.27 17.85
C MET A 126 -6.66 -4.29 18.21
N ASP A 127 -6.02 -5.46 18.14
CA ASP A 127 -4.63 -5.68 18.55
C ASP A 127 -3.70 -5.90 17.34
N GLY A 128 -4.23 -6.07 16.13
CA GLY A 128 -3.44 -6.38 14.93
C GLY A 128 -2.95 -7.83 14.85
N ILE A 129 -3.17 -8.64 15.89
CA ILE A 129 -2.70 -10.03 15.97
C ILE A 129 -3.56 -10.90 16.88
N ALA A 130 -3.78 -12.15 16.49
CA ALA A 130 -4.36 -13.21 17.31
C ALA A 130 -3.80 -14.58 16.88
N VAL A 131 -3.90 -15.58 17.75
CA VAL A 131 -3.34 -16.93 17.51
C VAL A 131 -4.45 -17.97 17.50
N ILE A 132 -4.45 -18.82 16.47
CA ILE A 132 -5.25 -20.03 16.44
C ILE A 132 -4.37 -21.21 16.87
N GLN A 133 -4.78 -21.92 17.92
CA GLN A 133 -4.09 -23.08 18.48
C GLN A 133 -4.76 -24.39 18.07
N ASN A 134 -4.05 -25.50 18.25
CA ASN A 134 -4.54 -26.85 17.93
C ASN A 134 -5.02 -27.02 16.48
N GLY A 135 -4.38 -26.29 15.55
CA GLY A 135 -4.61 -26.42 14.11
C GLY A 135 -4.10 -27.77 13.57
N PRO A 136 -4.59 -28.20 12.40
CA PRO A 136 -4.25 -29.49 11.83
C PRO A 136 -2.81 -29.52 11.30
N THR A 137 -2.01 -30.49 11.77
CA THR A 137 -0.61 -30.65 11.34
C THR A 137 -0.48 -31.40 10.02
N GLY A 138 0.61 -31.18 9.27
CA GLY A 138 0.90 -31.94 8.05
C GLY A 138 -0.03 -31.65 6.85
N THR A 139 -0.92 -30.67 6.97
CA THR A 139 -1.82 -30.26 5.89
C THR A 139 -1.61 -28.79 5.51
N ARG A 140 -1.80 -28.50 4.22
CA ARG A 140 -1.79 -27.13 3.66
C ARG A 140 -3.18 -26.48 3.66
N ARG A 141 -4.20 -27.16 4.20
CA ARG A 141 -5.60 -26.72 4.13
C ARG A 141 -6.04 -25.74 5.22
N ALA A 142 -5.35 -25.69 6.37
CA ALA A 142 -5.75 -24.82 7.48
C ALA A 142 -5.95 -23.35 7.06
N VAL A 143 -4.98 -22.76 6.35
CA VAL A 143 -5.05 -21.36 5.90
C VAL A 143 -6.15 -21.16 4.85
N PRO A 144 -6.25 -21.96 3.77
CA PRO A 144 -7.40 -21.91 2.87
C PRO A 144 -8.76 -22.01 3.57
N ASP A 145 -8.93 -22.98 4.47
CA ASP A 145 -10.22 -23.28 5.10
C ASP A 145 -10.65 -22.13 6.03
N ILE A 146 -9.73 -21.60 6.83
CA ILE A 146 -9.99 -20.41 7.67
C ILE A 146 -10.23 -19.17 6.80
N GLY A 147 -9.42 -18.98 5.75
CA GLY A 147 -9.59 -17.87 4.82
C GLY A 147 -10.95 -17.87 4.13
N GLU A 148 -11.42 -19.03 3.68
CA GLU A 148 -12.74 -19.24 3.07
C GLU A 148 -13.88 -19.11 4.10
N ARG A 149 -13.62 -19.39 5.39
CA ARG A 149 -14.57 -19.17 6.48
C ARG A 149 -14.77 -17.68 6.79
N ILE A 150 -13.72 -16.87 6.63
CA ILE A 150 -13.71 -15.42 6.87
C ILE A 150 -14.21 -14.65 5.62
N GLY A 151 -13.72 -14.99 4.43
CA GLY A 151 -14.01 -14.26 3.21
C GLY A 151 -13.21 -14.75 2.00
N LEU A 152 -12.64 -13.80 1.24
CA LEU A 152 -11.86 -14.10 0.04
C LEU A 152 -10.36 -13.99 0.33
N ILE A 153 -9.61 -14.98 -0.14
CA ILE A 153 -8.14 -14.94 -0.08
C ILE A 153 -7.63 -14.14 -1.28
N HIS A 154 -6.81 -13.12 -0.99
CA HIS A 154 -6.21 -12.27 -2.01
C HIS A 154 -5.11 -13.03 -2.76
N ASN A 155 -5.30 -13.24 -4.07
CA ASN A 155 -4.28 -13.84 -4.91
C ASN A 155 -3.14 -12.85 -5.17
N THR A 156 -1.91 -13.30 -4.97
CA THR A 156 -0.70 -12.56 -5.37
C THR A 156 0.02 -13.31 -6.50
N HIS A 157 1.11 -12.73 -7.00
CA HIS A 157 2.01 -13.41 -7.93
C HIS A 157 2.72 -14.64 -7.33
N PHE A 158 2.67 -14.84 -6.01
CA PHE A 158 3.08 -16.10 -5.36
C PHE A 158 1.93 -17.12 -5.24
N GLY A 159 0.74 -16.81 -5.75
CA GLY A 159 -0.46 -17.64 -5.68
C GLY A 159 -1.43 -17.23 -4.56
N LYS A 160 -2.46 -18.06 -4.35
CA LYS A 160 -3.48 -17.90 -3.28
C LYS A 160 -2.91 -18.19 -1.90
N VAL A 161 -2.09 -19.22 -1.80
CA VAL A 161 -1.36 -19.64 -0.61
C VAL A 161 0.01 -20.15 -1.05
N PHE A 162 1.06 -19.76 -0.35
CA PHE A 162 2.43 -20.17 -0.64
C PHE A 162 3.09 -20.83 0.58
N GLU A 163 4.05 -21.70 0.31
CA GLU A 163 4.80 -22.41 1.34
C GLU A 163 6.12 -21.70 1.64
N VAL A 164 6.35 -21.42 2.92
CA VAL A 164 7.61 -20.88 3.45
C VAL A 164 8.49 -22.03 3.92
N SER A 165 9.47 -22.35 3.10
CA SER A 165 10.55 -23.31 3.36
C SER A 165 11.82 -22.85 2.65
N THR A 166 13.00 -23.24 3.17
CA THR A 166 14.29 -22.93 2.55
C THR A 166 14.40 -23.61 1.19
N LYS A 167 14.72 -22.84 0.13
CA LYS A 167 14.84 -23.32 -1.25
C LYS A 167 16.24 -23.00 -1.81
N PRO A 168 16.90 -23.93 -2.51
CA PRO A 168 18.22 -23.70 -3.13
C PRO A 168 18.24 -22.55 -4.15
N ASP A 169 17.11 -22.25 -4.79
CA ASP A 169 16.90 -21.25 -5.84
C ASP A 169 15.91 -20.15 -5.39
N ALA A 170 16.04 -19.70 -4.14
CA ALA A 170 15.14 -18.74 -3.53
C ALA A 170 14.99 -17.43 -4.33
N SER A 171 13.76 -17.17 -4.80
CA SER A 171 13.37 -15.90 -5.43
C SER A 171 13.00 -14.80 -4.43
N ASN A 172 12.96 -15.11 -3.13
CA ASN A 172 12.60 -14.21 -2.04
C ASN A 172 13.40 -14.58 -0.79
N LYS A 173 13.76 -13.60 0.05
CA LYS A 173 14.49 -13.82 1.32
C LYS A 173 13.80 -14.83 2.23
N ALA A 174 12.47 -14.88 2.22
CA ALA A 174 11.72 -15.83 3.02
C ALA A 174 12.08 -17.30 2.73
N TYR A 175 12.73 -17.57 1.59
CA TYR A 175 13.18 -18.91 1.19
C TYR A 175 14.71 -19.06 1.17
N ALA A 176 15.47 -17.99 1.44
CA ALA A 176 16.87 -17.87 1.01
C ALA A 176 17.92 -18.25 2.05
N SER A 177 17.60 -18.28 3.35
CA SER A 177 18.57 -18.61 4.39
C SER A 177 17.95 -19.21 5.65
N ASP A 178 18.82 -19.77 6.48
CA ASP A 178 18.62 -20.26 7.86
C ASP A 178 18.71 -19.14 8.91
N GLY A 179 18.98 -17.90 8.49
CA GLY A 179 19.05 -16.72 9.34
C GLY A 179 17.68 -16.11 9.66
N GLY A 180 17.62 -15.32 10.75
CA GLY A 180 16.40 -14.62 11.14
C GLY A 180 16.00 -13.54 10.12
N LEU A 181 14.69 -13.41 9.86
CA LEU A 181 14.17 -12.28 9.10
C LEU A 181 14.01 -11.06 10.02
N PRO A 182 14.45 -9.86 9.61
CA PRO A 182 14.21 -8.64 10.38
C PRO A 182 12.72 -8.34 10.49
N PHE A 183 12.31 -7.49 11.44
CA PHE A 183 10.94 -6.96 11.44
C PHE A 183 10.61 -6.28 10.09
N HIS A 184 9.49 -6.67 9.49
CA HIS A 184 9.04 -6.20 8.19
C HIS A 184 7.52 -6.30 8.09
N THR A 185 6.95 -5.58 7.12
CA THR A 185 5.63 -5.89 6.57
C THR A 185 5.82 -6.54 5.21
N ASP A 186 4.91 -7.45 4.87
CA ASP A 186 4.96 -8.18 3.60
C ASP A 186 4.44 -7.35 2.42
N PHE A 187 4.99 -7.62 1.24
CA PHE A 187 4.59 -6.99 -0.02
C PHE A 187 4.56 -5.44 -0.04
N PRO A 188 5.57 -4.73 0.51
CA PRO A 188 5.61 -3.26 0.44
C PRO A 188 5.81 -2.73 -0.99
N SER A 189 6.07 -3.62 -1.95
CA SER A 189 6.12 -3.33 -3.39
C SER A 189 4.73 -3.24 -4.03
N LEU A 190 3.67 -3.71 -3.38
CA LEU A 190 2.31 -3.53 -3.89
C LEU A 190 1.78 -2.16 -3.48
N SER A 191 1.01 -1.51 -4.35
CA SER A 191 0.34 -0.24 -4.01
C SER A 191 -0.69 -0.44 -2.89
N HIS A 192 -1.29 -1.64 -2.85
CA HIS A 192 -2.21 -2.10 -1.82
C HIS A 192 -1.69 -3.43 -1.27
N PRO A 193 -0.74 -3.43 -0.32
CA PRO A 193 -0.27 -4.65 0.31
C PRO A 193 -1.41 -5.43 0.99
N PRO A 194 -1.31 -6.76 1.13
CA PRO A 194 -2.28 -7.54 1.88
C PRO A 194 -2.45 -6.99 3.30
N GLN A 195 -3.69 -6.71 3.70
CA GLN A 195 -3.97 -6.11 5.01
C GLN A 195 -4.06 -7.14 6.15
N LEU A 196 -4.18 -8.43 5.81
CA LEU A 196 -4.19 -9.54 6.75
C LEU A 196 -3.28 -10.65 6.24
N GLN A 197 -2.38 -11.13 7.09
CA GLN A 197 -1.51 -12.27 6.82
C GLN A 197 -1.83 -13.42 7.77
N MET A 198 -1.94 -14.63 7.22
CA MET A 198 -2.11 -15.86 8.00
C MET A 198 -0.90 -16.78 7.79
N LEU A 199 -0.23 -17.14 8.88
CA LEU A 199 0.89 -18.07 8.89
C LEU A 199 0.50 -19.32 9.68
N HIS A 200 0.68 -20.50 9.08
CA HIS A 200 0.38 -21.78 9.70
C HIS A 200 1.62 -22.65 9.76
N MET A 201 2.00 -23.06 10.96
CA MET A 201 3.13 -23.96 11.20
C MET A 201 2.74 -25.40 10.87
N ILE A 202 3.08 -25.86 9.66
CA ILE A 202 2.84 -27.25 9.23
C ILE A 202 3.81 -28.23 9.92
N ARG A 203 5.08 -27.82 10.03
CA ARG A 203 6.17 -28.56 10.69
C ARG A 203 7.00 -27.58 11.51
N ARG A 204 7.24 -27.92 12.78
CA ARG A 204 8.11 -27.14 13.67
C ARG A 204 9.58 -27.39 13.33
N ALA A 205 10.42 -26.36 13.46
CA ALA A 205 11.87 -26.51 13.45
C ALA A 205 12.36 -27.29 14.68
N GLU A 206 13.49 -27.98 14.55
CA GLU A 206 14.13 -28.69 15.67
C GLU A 206 14.68 -27.69 16.69
N GLU A 207 15.32 -26.61 16.21
CA GLU A 207 15.83 -25.50 17.02
C GLU A 207 15.53 -24.16 16.32
N GLY A 208 15.34 -23.10 17.10
CA GLY A 208 15.07 -21.75 16.58
C GLY A 208 13.71 -21.61 15.87
N GLY A 209 13.64 -20.69 14.89
CA GLY A 209 12.42 -20.46 14.10
C GLY A 209 11.28 -19.77 14.86
N ASN A 210 11.59 -19.00 15.90
CA ASN A 210 10.60 -18.28 16.69
C ASN A 210 9.94 -17.18 15.85
N SER A 211 8.61 -17.07 15.93
CA SER A 211 7.89 -15.92 15.38
C SER A 211 8.00 -14.75 16.35
N LEU A 212 8.41 -13.60 15.83
CA LEU A 212 8.52 -12.34 16.57
C LEU A 212 7.55 -11.33 15.94
N PHE A 213 6.89 -10.55 16.79
CA PHE A 213 5.93 -9.52 16.38
C PHE A 213 6.21 -8.23 17.12
N VAL A 214 5.95 -7.11 16.46
CA VAL A 214 6.08 -5.76 17.02
C VAL A 214 4.96 -4.88 16.50
N ASP A 215 4.43 -4.01 17.35
CA ASP A 215 3.48 -2.99 16.95
C ASP A 215 4.21 -1.83 16.26
N GLY A 216 4.03 -1.73 14.94
CA GLY A 216 4.61 -0.66 14.15
C GLY A 216 4.08 0.74 14.52
N PHE A 217 2.84 0.85 14.99
CA PHE A 217 2.27 2.11 15.44
C PHE A 217 2.86 2.52 16.79
N HIS A 218 3.00 1.58 17.73
CA HIS A 218 3.70 1.85 19.00
C HIS A 218 5.12 2.37 18.78
N VAL A 219 5.87 1.74 17.88
CA VAL A 219 7.24 2.18 17.52
C VAL A 219 7.22 3.57 16.88
N ALA A 220 6.22 3.89 16.04
CA ALA A 220 6.09 5.20 15.42
C ALA A 220 5.78 6.30 16.44
N GLU A 221 4.89 6.03 17.41
CA GLU A 221 4.57 6.95 18.50
C GLU A 221 5.82 7.33 19.30
N GLN A 222 6.65 6.34 19.65
CA GLN A 222 7.91 6.56 20.35
C GLN A 222 8.93 7.38 19.52
N ARG A 223 8.87 7.28 18.19
CA ARG A 223 9.77 7.98 17.25
C ARG A 223 9.34 9.39 16.88
N SER A 224 8.09 9.78 17.14
CA SER A 224 7.59 11.14 16.88
C SER A 224 8.36 12.26 17.63
N VAL A 225 9.19 11.88 18.61
CA VAL A 225 10.13 12.76 19.32
C VAL A 225 11.39 13.09 18.48
N VAL A 226 11.65 12.38 17.37
CA VAL A 226 12.83 12.52 16.49
C VAL A 226 12.40 12.93 15.06
N SER A 227 11.64 14.03 14.96
CA SER A 227 10.86 14.38 13.77
C SER A 227 11.64 14.98 12.58
N GLU A 228 12.91 15.37 12.68
CA GLU A 228 13.48 16.24 11.63
C GLU A 228 14.14 15.51 10.44
N TYR A 229 14.38 14.19 10.51
CA TYR A 229 15.19 13.49 9.48
C TYR A 229 14.52 12.29 8.78
N PHE A 230 13.43 11.73 9.31
CA PHE A 230 12.93 10.43 8.86
C PHE A 230 11.84 10.49 7.78
N GLY A 231 11.26 11.67 7.49
CA GLY A 231 10.07 11.81 6.63
C GLY A 231 10.28 11.57 5.13
N THR A 232 11.52 11.39 4.64
CA THR A 232 11.81 11.39 3.19
C THR A 232 12.50 10.15 2.64
N CYS A 233 12.93 9.20 3.47
CA CYS A 233 13.88 8.16 3.01
C CYS A 233 13.47 6.70 3.23
N TYR A 234 12.54 6.40 4.14
CA TYR A 234 12.26 5.02 4.58
C TYR A 234 11.07 4.32 3.89
N HIS A 235 10.49 4.94 2.86
CA HIS A 235 9.46 4.29 2.04
C HIS A 235 9.98 4.13 0.62
N ARG A 236 10.16 2.85 0.21
CA ARG A 236 10.19 2.36 -1.19
C ARG A 236 11.53 2.21 -1.92
N ASN A 237 12.58 1.74 -1.24
CA ASN A 237 13.75 1.16 -1.95
C ASN A 237 13.47 -0.24 -2.56
N SER A 238 12.36 -0.91 -2.22
CA SER A 238 12.07 -2.29 -2.64
C SER A 238 11.54 -2.44 -4.07
N LEU A 239 11.01 -1.38 -4.69
CA LEU A 239 10.40 -1.42 -6.02
C LEU A 239 11.40 -1.29 -7.18
N GLU A 240 12.54 -0.65 -6.95
CA GLU A 240 13.51 -0.29 -8.00
C GLU A 240 14.29 -1.48 -8.56
N HIS A 241 14.40 -2.57 -7.79
CA HIS A 241 15.25 -3.71 -8.15
C HIS A 241 14.56 -4.77 -9.03
N LEU A 242 13.22 -4.79 -9.05
CA LEU A 242 12.43 -5.62 -9.98
C LEU A 242 12.42 -5.02 -11.40
N ALA A 243 12.56 -3.69 -11.52
CA ALA A 243 12.55 -2.97 -12.79
C ALA A 243 13.77 -3.25 -13.68
N ALA A 244 14.92 -3.62 -13.10
CA ALA A 244 16.17 -3.84 -13.82
C ALA A 244 16.21 -5.13 -14.67
N ARG A 245 15.12 -5.92 -14.73
CA ARG A 245 15.12 -7.26 -15.33
C ARG A 245 14.09 -7.55 -16.41
N SER A 246 13.28 -6.57 -16.81
CA SER A 246 12.26 -6.80 -17.84
C SER A 246 12.81 -7.00 -19.26
N SER A 247 14.14 -6.96 -19.47
CA SER A 247 14.72 -7.08 -20.81
C SER A 247 15.17 -8.49 -21.22
N THR A 248 15.36 -9.47 -20.32
CA THR A 248 15.94 -10.78 -20.73
C THR A 248 15.56 -12.04 -19.90
N GLY A 249 14.63 -11.97 -18.93
CA GLY A 249 14.29 -13.12 -18.06
C GLY A 249 12.88 -13.72 -18.27
N PRO A 250 12.59 -14.93 -17.75
CA PRO A 250 11.27 -15.55 -17.86
C PRO A 250 10.19 -14.66 -17.21
N LYS A 251 9.01 -14.60 -17.83
CA LYS A 251 7.86 -13.78 -17.43
C LYS A 251 7.48 -14.03 -15.96
N VAL A 252 7.98 -13.19 -15.05
CA VAL A 252 7.41 -13.06 -13.70
C VAL A 252 6.16 -12.20 -13.86
N SER A 253 4.98 -12.73 -13.53
CA SER A 253 3.74 -11.96 -13.50
C SER A 253 3.83 -10.91 -12.39
N LEU A 254 4.24 -9.69 -12.73
CA LEU A 254 4.25 -8.56 -11.81
C LEU A 254 2.83 -7.96 -11.72
N ASP A 255 2.49 -7.38 -10.57
CA ASP A 255 1.28 -6.56 -10.44
C ASP A 255 1.41 -5.28 -11.30
N TYR A 256 0.28 -4.76 -11.77
CA TYR A 256 0.16 -3.54 -12.58
C TYR A 256 0.97 -2.36 -12.00
N ALA A 257 0.90 -2.16 -10.68
CA ALA A 257 1.66 -1.11 -10.01
C ALA A 257 3.18 -1.32 -10.15
N SER A 258 3.65 -2.56 -10.04
CA SER A 258 5.08 -2.89 -10.19
C SER A 258 5.58 -2.72 -11.63
N ILE A 259 4.75 -3.07 -12.62
CA ILE A 259 5.05 -2.86 -14.05
C ILE A 259 5.10 -1.37 -14.37
N ALA A 260 4.09 -0.61 -13.94
CA ALA A 260 4.02 0.83 -14.15
C ALA A 260 5.18 1.58 -13.47
N THR A 261 5.50 1.24 -12.22
CA THR A 261 6.66 1.82 -11.52
C THR A 261 7.98 1.46 -12.21
N ALA A 262 8.15 0.22 -12.66
CA ALA A 262 9.36 -0.19 -13.39
C ALA A 262 9.56 0.56 -14.71
N LEU A 263 8.49 0.70 -15.49
CA LEU A 263 8.50 1.42 -16.77
C LEU A 263 8.73 2.93 -16.57
N MET A 264 8.10 3.53 -15.55
CA MET A 264 8.33 4.93 -15.20
C MET A 264 9.75 5.16 -14.69
N PHE A 265 10.33 4.22 -13.94
CA PHE A 265 11.72 4.30 -13.50
C PHE A 265 12.71 4.18 -14.67
N ALA A 266 12.44 3.32 -15.64
CA ALA A 266 13.24 3.24 -16.88
C ALA A 266 13.15 4.55 -17.70
N ARG A 267 11.95 5.15 -17.81
CA ARG A 267 11.78 6.49 -18.42
C ARG A 267 12.45 7.59 -17.60
N PHE A 268 12.45 7.48 -16.28
CA PHE A 268 13.16 8.39 -15.37
C PHE A 268 14.67 8.37 -15.62
N GLN A 269 15.29 7.19 -15.73
CA GLN A 269 16.70 7.10 -16.11
C GLN A 269 16.95 7.73 -17.48
N ALA A 270 16.07 7.50 -18.46
CA ALA A 270 16.24 8.03 -19.81
C ALA A 270 16.03 9.56 -19.93
N ARG A 271 15.13 10.16 -19.14
CA ARG A 271 14.79 11.60 -19.21
C ARG A 271 15.58 12.47 -18.24
N PHE A 272 15.94 11.96 -17.06
CA PHE A 272 16.68 12.70 -16.04
C PHE A 272 18.18 12.74 -16.35
N ILE A 273 18.68 11.79 -17.14
CA ILE A 273 20.09 11.71 -17.55
C ILE A 273 20.24 12.32 -18.95
N THR A 274 20.36 13.64 -19.03
CA THR A 274 20.79 14.30 -20.28
C THR A 274 22.32 14.38 -20.40
N SER A 275 23.05 14.20 -19.30
CA SER A 275 24.45 13.78 -19.25
C SER A 275 24.79 13.33 -17.82
N ALA A 276 25.58 12.26 -17.64
CA ALA A 276 26.00 11.82 -16.30
C ALA A 276 27.04 12.79 -15.73
N ALA A 277 26.59 13.80 -14.98
CA ALA A 277 27.46 14.74 -14.29
C ALA A 277 28.35 13.97 -13.29
N LYS A 278 29.65 14.26 -13.28
CA LYS A 278 30.62 13.62 -12.39
C LYS A 278 30.60 14.29 -11.01
N ILE A 279 31.03 13.57 -9.99
CA ILE A 279 31.27 14.16 -8.67
C ILE A 279 32.55 15.02 -8.77
N ALA A 280 32.41 16.31 -8.47
CA ALA A 280 33.52 17.25 -8.43
C ALA A 280 34.24 17.22 -7.08
N SER A 281 33.48 17.15 -5.98
CA SER A 281 34.06 17.07 -4.63
C SER A 281 33.11 16.41 -3.63
N VAL A 282 33.68 15.93 -2.52
CA VAL A 282 32.94 15.38 -1.37
C VAL A 282 33.50 16.00 -0.08
N SER A 283 32.63 16.30 0.88
CA SER A 283 33.04 16.82 2.18
C SER A 283 33.28 15.69 3.19
N GLN A 284 34.09 15.99 4.21
CA GLN A 284 34.02 15.24 5.47
C GLN A 284 32.66 15.44 6.15
N PRO A 285 32.21 14.51 7.00
CA PRO A 285 30.91 14.61 7.66
C PRO A 285 30.87 15.76 8.67
N ILE A 286 29.91 16.67 8.52
CA ILE A 286 29.64 17.76 9.47
C ILE A 286 28.21 17.58 9.98
N ASN A 287 28.02 17.48 11.29
CA ASN A 287 26.71 17.18 11.91
C ASN A 287 26.02 15.94 11.28
N ARG A 288 26.78 14.86 11.07
CA ARG A 288 26.31 13.61 10.42
C ARG A 288 25.81 13.80 8.97
N ILE A 289 26.29 14.82 8.25
CA ILE A 289 25.94 15.09 6.85
C ILE A 289 27.21 15.14 5.98
N ILE A 290 27.21 14.40 4.87
CA ILE A 290 28.22 14.47 3.81
C ILE A 290 27.65 15.33 2.67
N THR A 291 28.42 16.31 2.21
CA THR A 291 28.05 17.13 1.06
C THR A 291 28.78 16.65 -0.18
N VAL A 292 28.04 16.42 -1.26
CA VAL A 292 28.57 16.05 -2.58
C VAL A 292 28.28 17.20 -3.54
N GLU A 293 29.30 17.64 -4.28
CA GLU A 293 29.17 18.65 -5.33
C GLU A 293 29.48 18.02 -6.69
N TRP A 294 28.64 18.30 -7.68
CA TRP A 294 28.80 17.80 -9.04
C TRP A 294 29.47 18.84 -9.95
N THR A 295 30.03 18.39 -11.07
CA THR A 295 30.72 19.25 -12.05
C THR A 295 29.82 20.31 -12.69
N ASP A 296 28.50 20.15 -12.58
CA ASP A 296 27.50 21.12 -13.04
C ASP A 296 27.07 22.14 -11.96
N GLY A 297 27.72 22.12 -10.80
CA GLY A 297 27.49 23.05 -9.69
C GLY A 297 26.33 22.68 -8.76
N MET A 298 25.60 21.58 -9.02
CA MET A 298 24.61 21.09 -8.07
C MET A 298 25.30 20.56 -6.80
N LYS A 299 24.60 20.66 -5.67
CA LYS A 299 25.03 20.13 -4.37
C LYS A 299 23.97 19.21 -3.78
N GLY A 300 24.41 18.22 -3.03
CA GLY A 300 23.55 17.29 -2.30
C GLY A 300 24.08 17.06 -0.91
N ARG A 301 23.19 17.08 0.08
CA ARG A 301 23.51 16.88 1.50
C ARG A 301 22.93 15.56 1.94
N PHE A 302 23.78 14.58 2.16
CA PHE A 302 23.38 13.21 2.45
C PHE A 302 23.61 12.89 3.93
N PRO A 303 22.58 12.47 4.69
CA PRO A 303 22.77 11.96 6.03
C PRO A 303 23.68 10.73 6.01
N VAL A 304 24.70 10.72 6.87
CA VAL A 304 25.65 9.62 7.03
C VAL A 304 24.91 8.31 7.29
N ILE A 305 23.90 8.35 8.16
CA ILE A 305 23.16 7.15 8.52
C ILE A 305 22.31 6.61 7.36
N TRP A 306 21.80 7.50 6.51
CA TRP A 306 21.07 7.12 5.30
C TRP A 306 22.00 6.45 4.27
N LEU A 307 23.21 6.99 4.11
CA LEU A 307 24.23 6.37 3.25
C LEU A 307 24.61 4.97 3.78
N ARG A 308 24.80 4.78 5.10
CA ARG A 308 25.06 3.45 5.66
C ARG A 308 23.93 2.47 5.38
N ASP A 309 22.68 2.88 5.61
CA ASP A 309 21.49 2.05 5.39
C ASP A 309 21.29 1.68 3.90
N CYS A 310 21.67 2.58 3.00
CA CYS A 310 21.61 2.36 1.55
C CYS A 310 22.92 1.80 0.96
N SER A 311 23.87 1.39 1.79
CA SER A 311 25.20 0.99 1.34
C SER A 311 25.14 -0.20 0.38
N PRO A 312 25.69 -0.10 -0.85
CA PRO A 312 25.67 -1.19 -1.83
C PRO A 312 26.80 -2.19 -1.57
N ASP A 313 26.93 -2.65 -0.33
CA ASP A 313 27.96 -3.60 0.10
C ASP A 313 27.35 -4.96 0.50
N PRO A 314 28.11 -6.07 0.43
CA PRO A 314 27.59 -7.40 0.70
C PRO A 314 27.06 -7.63 2.13
N VAL A 315 27.52 -6.82 3.10
CA VAL A 315 27.04 -6.87 4.49
C VAL A 315 25.66 -6.23 4.59
N THR A 316 25.40 -5.17 3.83
CA THR A 316 24.11 -4.46 3.82
C THR A 316 23.10 -5.08 2.85
N TYR A 317 23.50 -5.57 1.68
CA TYR A 317 22.60 -6.19 0.70
C TYR A 317 23.16 -7.49 0.11
N SER A 318 22.29 -8.50 0.00
CA SER A 318 22.50 -9.62 -0.90
C SER A 318 22.01 -9.25 -2.30
N VAL A 319 22.93 -9.17 -3.25
CA VAL A 319 22.65 -8.90 -4.66
C VAL A 319 22.85 -10.19 -5.44
N GLY A 320 21.76 -10.88 -5.79
CA GLY A 320 21.79 -12.12 -6.56
C GLY A 320 20.99 -12.04 -7.86
N PRO A 321 21.15 -12.99 -8.81
CA PRO A 321 20.40 -13.05 -10.07
C PRO A 321 18.89 -13.26 -9.91
N ALA A 322 18.38 -13.43 -8.70
CA ALA A 322 16.95 -13.60 -8.38
C ALA A 322 16.37 -12.46 -7.50
N MET A 323 17.18 -11.80 -6.66
CA MET A 323 16.71 -10.75 -5.73
C MET A 323 17.82 -9.77 -5.33
N ILE A 324 17.42 -8.56 -4.90
CA ILE A 324 18.26 -7.64 -4.13
C ILE A 324 17.59 -7.43 -2.79
N ALA A 325 18.33 -7.65 -1.71
CA ALA A 325 17.69 -7.94 -0.44
C ALA A 325 18.52 -7.42 0.75
N ARG A 326 17.95 -6.53 1.59
CA ARG A 326 18.63 -5.91 2.75
C ARG A 326 18.95 -6.92 3.87
N ASN A 327 20.20 -7.06 4.24
CA ASN A 327 20.67 -8.03 5.24
C ASN A 327 20.71 -7.47 6.65
N LEU A 328 20.99 -6.17 6.80
CA LEU A 328 20.99 -5.53 8.12
C LEU A 328 19.61 -5.57 8.75
N THR A 329 19.53 -6.12 9.97
CA THR A 329 18.32 -6.06 10.77
C THR A 329 18.28 -4.74 11.54
N MET A 330 17.07 -4.25 11.88
CA MET A 330 16.95 -2.97 12.58
C MET A 330 17.56 -3.00 13.99
N ASN A 331 17.65 -4.19 14.61
CA ASN A 331 18.23 -4.37 15.93
C ASN A 331 19.77 -4.37 15.91
N GLU A 332 20.38 -4.74 14.78
CA GLU A 332 21.83 -4.76 14.60
C GLU A 332 22.36 -3.47 13.96
N PHE A 333 21.46 -2.62 13.46
CA PHE A 333 21.80 -1.38 12.79
C PHE A 333 22.16 -0.29 13.81
N ASP A 334 23.47 -0.02 13.95
CA ASP A 334 23.97 1.08 14.77
C ASP A 334 23.62 2.44 14.14
N VAL A 335 22.58 3.09 14.69
CA VAL A 335 22.13 4.42 14.27
C VAL A 335 23.15 5.52 14.55
N GLU A 336 24.09 5.28 15.46
CA GLU A 336 25.11 6.24 15.86
C GLU A 336 26.43 6.09 15.11
N GLN A 337 26.59 5.05 14.28
CA GLN A 337 27.80 4.78 13.52
C GLN A 337 28.28 6.01 12.73
N SER A 338 29.60 6.20 12.72
CA SER A 338 30.29 7.28 11.98
C SER A 338 31.36 6.70 11.06
N PRO A 339 31.63 7.33 9.91
CA PRO A 339 32.62 6.83 8.95
C PRO A 339 34.04 7.05 9.48
N LYS A 340 34.94 6.12 9.16
CA LYS A 340 36.39 6.27 9.40
C LYS A 340 37.03 7.21 8.40
N ASP A 341 36.62 7.10 7.14
CA ASP A 341 37.12 7.93 6.05
C ASP A 341 36.01 8.14 5.01
N VAL A 342 36.07 9.29 4.35
CA VAL A 342 35.17 9.69 3.26
C VAL A 342 36.02 10.31 2.17
N ARG A 343 35.94 9.75 0.96
CA ARG A 343 36.74 10.20 -0.18
C ARG A 343 36.03 10.04 -1.52
N LEU A 344 36.54 10.75 -2.51
CA LEU A 344 36.18 10.59 -3.91
C LEU A 344 37.21 9.68 -4.59
N GLU A 345 36.76 8.57 -5.16
CA GLU A 345 37.62 7.61 -5.86
C GLU A 345 36.91 7.14 -7.13
N ASN A 346 37.53 7.30 -8.30
CA ASN A 346 36.98 6.85 -9.59
C ASN A 346 35.54 7.33 -9.86
N ASP A 347 35.23 8.60 -9.59
CA ASP A 347 33.89 9.20 -9.75
C ASP A 347 32.80 8.59 -8.84
N LYS A 348 33.23 7.96 -7.74
CA LYS A 348 32.35 7.42 -6.70
C LYS A 348 32.65 8.03 -5.35
N LEU A 349 31.60 8.25 -4.57
CA LEU A 349 31.73 8.50 -3.13
C LEU A 349 32.09 7.17 -2.45
N VAL A 350 33.24 7.11 -1.81
CA VAL A 350 33.70 5.96 -1.04
C VAL A 350 33.69 6.32 0.43
N ILE A 351 33.10 5.45 1.25
CA ILE A 351 32.99 5.61 2.69
C ILE A 351 33.49 4.34 3.35
N ASP A 352 34.51 4.47 4.20
CA ASP A 352 35.01 3.37 5.01
C ASP A 352 34.31 3.38 6.37
N TRP A 353 33.75 2.25 6.75
CA TRP A 353 33.15 2.01 8.05
C TRP A 353 34.08 1.17 8.92
N GLU A 354 33.64 0.81 10.13
CA GLU A 354 34.42 -0.07 11.01
C GLU A 354 34.71 -1.43 10.37
N ASP A 355 33.70 -1.99 9.71
CA ASP A 355 33.59 -3.38 9.28
C ASP A 355 33.42 -3.56 7.75
N THR A 356 33.06 -2.51 7.02
CA THR A 356 32.78 -2.59 5.58
C THR A 356 33.08 -1.28 4.85
N GLN A 357 32.90 -1.25 3.54
CA GLN A 357 33.10 -0.08 2.68
C GLN A 357 31.90 0.13 1.75
N SER A 358 31.39 1.35 1.68
CA SER A 358 30.37 1.76 0.70
C SER A 358 31.01 2.42 -0.51
N ARG A 359 30.46 2.16 -1.71
CA ARG A 359 30.83 2.86 -2.96
C ARG A 359 29.58 3.30 -3.71
N PHE A 360 29.32 4.60 -3.78
CA PHE A 360 28.14 5.15 -4.46
C PHE A 360 28.49 5.81 -5.79
N ASP A 361 27.80 5.40 -6.85
CA ASP A 361 27.90 6.02 -8.17
C ASP A 361 27.30 7.43 -8.21
N SER A 362 27.94 8.34 -8.97
CA SER A 362 27.48 9.72 -9.15
C SER A 362 26.01 9.81 -9.55
N THR A 363 25.59 9.02 -10.54
CA THR A 363 24.21 8.97 -11.03
C THR A 363 23.25 8.51 -9.95
N TRP A 364 23.64 7.53 -9.13
CA TRP A 364 22.81 7.01 -8.05
C TRP A 364 22.55 8.08 -6.99
N LEU A 365 23.60 8.81 -6.58
CA LEU A 365 23.50 9.91 -5.62
C LEU A 365 22.68 11.06 -6.20
N ARG A 366 22.85 11.37 -7.49
CA ARG A 366 22.14 12.46 -8.16
C ARG A 366 20.63 12.23 -8.16
N ILE A 367 20.23 11.02 -8.53
CA ILE A 367 18.83 10.58 -8.54
C ILE A 367 18.22 10.62 -7.14
N ARG A 368 19.00 10.30 -6.10
CA ARG A 368 18.55 10.20 -4.70
C ARG A 368 18.96 11.41 -3.85
N ASN A 369 19.33 12.52 -4.47
CA ASN A 369 19.69 13.73 -3.73
C ASN A 369 18.48 14.19 -2.89
N PRO A 370 18.57 14.17 -1.54
CA PRO A 370 17.47 14.61 -0.68
C PRO A 370 17.36 16.14 -0.63
N SER A 371 18.42 16.86 -1.03
CA SER A 371 18.45 18.33 -1.07
C SER A 371 17.97 18.93 -2.39
N ASP A 372 17.68 18.10 -3.39
CA ASP A 372 17.12 18.55 -4.67
C ASP A 372 15.61 18.34 -4.67
N GLU A 373 14.85 19.42 -4.48
CA GLU A 373 13.38 19.41 -4.53
C GLU A 373 12.85 18.87 -5.85
N LYS A 374 13.52 19.14 -6.99
CA LYS A 374 13.09 18.60 -8.28
C LYS A 374 13.31 17.10 -8.34
N ALA A 375 14.44 16.60 -7.82
CA ALA A 375 14.66 15.17 -7.72
C ALA A 375 13.67 14.52 -6.75
N ALA A 376 13.35 15.16 -5.62
CA ALA A 376 12.35 14.69 -4.68
C ALA A 376 10.94 14.64 -5.30
N ASP A 377 10.51 15.70 -5.97
CA ASP A 377 9.24 15.76 -6.70
C ASP A 377 9.17 14.74 -7.83
N HIS A 378 10.26 14.53 -8.58
CA HIS A 378 10.28 13.54 -9.65
C HIS A 378 10.27 12.11 -9.12
N ARG A 379 11.03 11.81 -8.05
CA ARG A 379 10.94 10.52 -7.35
C ARG A 379 9.52 10.31 -6.86
N ARG A 380 8.92 11.33 -6.22
CA ARG A 380 7.50 11.29 -5.84
C ARG A 380 6.63 10.98 -7.05
N ARG A 381 6.78 11.62 -8.21
CA ARG A 381 5.99 11.30 -9.43
C ARG A 381 6.23 9.90 -10.02
N VAL A 382 7.41 9.32 -9.82
CA VAL A 382 7.75 7.97 -10.28
C VAL A 382 7.19 6.91 -9.33
N TYR A 383 7.12 7.21 -8.03
CA TYR A 383 6.61 6.31 -6.98
C TYR A 383 5.14 6.57 -6.59
N LEU A 384 4.61 7.74 -6.89
CA LEU A 384 3.26 8.23 -6.63
C LEU A 384 2.75 8.79 -7.96
N PHE A 385 1.67 8.22 -8.46
CA PHE A 385 1.03 8.71 -9.68
C PHE A 385 0.70 10.21 -9.52
N PRO A 386 0.92 11.05 -10.55
CA PRO A 386 0.67 12.48 -10.42
C PRO A 386 -0.81 12.74 -10.10
N GLU A 387 -1.07 13.44 -8.99
CA GLU A 387 -2.40 13.85 -8.54
C GLU A 387 -2.98 15.02 -9.35
N ARG A 388 -2.85 14.99 -10.68
CA ARG A 388 -3.49 16.01 -11.52
C ARG A 388 -4.96 15.66 -11.70
N THR A 389 -5.79 16.21 -10.84
CA THR A 389 -7.25 16.23 -11.03
C THR A 389 -7.60 16.89 -12.36
N TRP A 390 -8.73 16.52 -12.93
CA TRP A 390 -9.23 17.09 -14.17
C TRP A 390 -10.73 17.32 -14.12
N GLY A 391 -11.17 18.37 -14.82
CA GLY A 391 -12.59 18.61 -15.11
C GLY A 391 -13.04 17.93 -16.41
N LYS A 392 -14.33 18.06 -16.74
CA LYS A 392 -14.94 17.48 -17.95
C LYS A 392 -14.18 17.85 -19.22
N ASP A 393 -14.02 19.14 -19.49
CA ASP A 393 -13.43 19.63 -20.74
C ASP A 393 -11.96 19.18 -20.88
N GLU A 394 -11.24 19.11 -19.76
CA GLU A 394 -9.84 18.68 -19.73
C GLU A 394 -9.69 17.21 -20.08
N ILE A 395 -10.50 16.31 -19.48
CA ILE A 395 -10.41 14.88 -19.80
C ILE A 395 -10.92 14.59 -21.21
N GLU A 396 -11.99 15.26 -21.66
CA GLU A 396 -12.50 15.09 -23.03
C GLU A 396 -11.44 15.45 -24.09
N SER A 397 -10.58 16.44 -23.80
CA SER A 397 -9.52 16.87 -24.71
C SER A 397 -8.33 15.89 -24.80
N ARG A 398 -8.06 15.10 -23.75
CA ARG A 398 -6.85 14.26 -23.64
C ARG A 398 -7.09 12.77 -23.43
N LEU A 399 -8.34 12.34 -23.29
CA LEU A 399 -8.71 10.94 -23.08
C LEU A 399 -8.18 10.06 -24.22
N LYS A 400 -7.19 9.24 -23.91
CA LYS A 400 -6.57 8.35 -24.89
C LYS A 400 -7.46 7.15 -25.18
N LYS A 401 -7.52 6.80 -26.46
CA LYS A 401 -8.28 5.67 -26.99
C LYS A 401 -7.33 4.72 -27.70
N PHE A 402 -7.48 3.42 -27.46
CA PHE A 402 -6.63 2.36 -27.98
C PHE A 402 -7.46 1.29 -28.66
N ASP A 403 -6.93 0.64 -29.69
CA ASP A 403 -7.61 -0.48 -30.35
C ASP A 403 -7.42 -1.78 -29.57
N HIS A 404 -8.49 -2.57 -29.41
CA HIS A 404 -8.44 -3.85 -28.70
C HIS A 404 -7.40 -4.82 -29.29
N ASN A 405 -7.35 -4.98 -30.62
CA ASN A 405 -6.45 -5.93 -31.25
C ASN A 405 -4.99 -5.52 -31.07
N GLU A 406 -4.69 -4.22 -31.11
CA GLU A 406 -3.35 -3.70 -30.84
C GLU A 406 -2.96 -3.90 -29.37
N VAL A 407 -3.84 -3.59 -28.41
CA VAL A 407 -3.57 -3.80 -26.98
C VAL A 407 -3.27 -5.27 -26.66
N MET A 408 -3.95 -6.21 -27.33
CA MET A 408 -3.73 -7.63 -27.08
C MET A 408 -2.41 -8.15 -27.67
N ASN A 409 -1.97 -7.62 -28.82
CA ASN A 409 -0.89 -8.21 -29.61
C ASN A 409 0.40 -7.37 -29.68
N ASP A 410 0.39 -6.11 -29.27
CA ASP A 410 1.56 -5.23 -29.28
C ASP A 410 1.91 -4.72 -27.86
N ASP A 411 3.11 -5.06 -27.39
CA ASP A 411 3.61 -4.65 -26.08
C ASP A 411 3.75 -3.13 -25.97
N LYS A 412 4.03 -2.42 -27.08
CA LYS A 412 4.13 -0.95 -27.05
C LYS A 412 2.76 -0.31 -26.86
N THR A 413 1.74 -0.75 -27.59
CA THR A 413 0.37 -0.25 -27.41
C THR A 413 -0.18 -0.61 -26.02
N LEU A 414 0.06 -1.82 -25.53
CA LEU A 414 -0.26 -2.19 -24.14
C LEU A 414 0.42 -1.24 -23.15
N HIS A 415 1.71 -0.98 -23.31
CA HIS A 415 2.45 -0.02 -22.49
C HIS A 415 1.79 1.37 -22.50
N ASP A 416 1.50 1.91 -23.68
CA ASP A 416 0.96 3.26 -23.82
C ASP A 416 -0.46 3.38 -23.24
N PHE A 417 -1.25 2.30 -23.29
CA PHE A 417 -2.54 2.18 -22.59
C PHE A 417 -2.37 2.23 -21.08
N LEU A 418 -1.49 1.40 -20.51
CA LEU A 418 -1.27 1.37 -19.06
C LEU A 418 -0.73 2.70 -18.53
N GLU A 419 0.15 3.36 -19.28
CA GLU A 419 0.64 4.70 -18.95
C GLU A 419 -0.50 5.73 -18.94
N ALA A 420 -1.42 5.68 -19.91
CA ALA A 420 -2.57 6.58 -19.94
C ALA A 420 -3.44 6.42 -18.69
N VAL A 421 -3.74 5.19 -18.29
CA VAL A 421 -4.49 4.90 -17.06
C VAL A 421 -3.74 5.42 -15.81
N CYS A 422 -2.41 5.26 -15.76
CA CYS A 422 -1.59 5.76 -14.65
C CYS A 422 -1.59 7.30 -14.54
N MET A 423 -1.58 7.99 -15.68
CA MET A 423 -1.40 9.45 -15.73
C MET A 423 -2.72 10.21 -15.66
N ASP A 424 -3.76 9.69 -16.30
CA ASP A 424 -5.06 10.32 -16.43
C ASP A 424 -6.13 9.66 -15.54
N GLY A 425 -5.85 8.51 -14.93
CA GLY A 425 -6.81 7.73 -14.14
C GLY A 425 -7.82 6.94 -14.98
N ILE A 426 -7.85 7.16 -16.30
CA ILE A 426 -8.78 6.52 -17.23
C ILE A 426 -8.22 6.49 -18.66
N ALA A 427 -8.53 5.42 -19.39
CA ALA A 427 -8.32 5.29 -20.82
C ALA A 427 -9.41 4.39 -21.43
N VAL A 428 -9.61 4.47 -22.75
CA VAL A 428 -10.66 3.70 -23.44
C VAL A 428 -10.04 2.69 -24.39
N ILE A 429 -10.48 1.43 -24.32
CA ILE A 429 -10.22 0.43 -25.35
C ILE A 429 -11.45 0.36 -26.27
N GLN A 430 -11.24 0.57 -27.57
CA GLN A 430 -12.26 0.54 -28.61
C GLN A 430 -12.15 -0.74 -29.45
N ASN A 431 -13.20 -1.03 -30.22
CA ASN A 431 -13.26 -2.17 -31.13
C ASN A 431 -13.07 -3.54 -30.45
N GLY A 432 -13.49 -3.65 -29.18
CA GLY A 432 -13.51 -4.92 -28.46
C GLY A 432 -14.50 -5.92 -29.08
N PRO A 433 -14.29 -7.23 -28.88
CA PRO A 433 -15.16 -8.26 -29.43
C PRO A 433 -16.57 -8.17 -28.85
N THR A 434 -17.58 -8.27 -29.71
CA THR A 434 -19.00 -8.24 -29.33
C THR A 434 -19.55 -9.64 -29.14
N GLY A 435 -20.61 -9.79 -28.33
CA GLY A 435 -21.26 -11.08 -28.08
C GLY A 435 -20.49 -12.04 -27.16
N THR A 436 -19.41 -11.59 -26.54
CA THR A 436 -18.61 -12.38 -25.59
C THR A 436 -18.46 -11.66 -24.25
N ARG A 437 -18.39 -12.41 -23.16
CA ARG A 437 -18.04 -11.91 -21.83
C ARG A 437 -16.53 -11.94 -21.55
N ARG A 438 -15.72 -12.39 -22.52
CA ARG A 438 -14.28 -12.59 -22.37
C ARG A 438 -13.42 -11.37 -22.66
N ALA A 439 -13.95 -10.33 -23.31
CA ALA A 439 -13.17 -9.14 -23.65
C ALA A 439 -12.41 -8.54 -22.44
N VAL A 440 -13.09 -8.33 -21.32
CA VAL A 440 -12.47 -7.78 -20.10
C VAL A 440 -11.54 -8.81 -19.41
N PRO A 441 -11.95 -10.07 -19.19
CA PRO A 441 -11.04 -11.10 -18.70
C PRO A 441 -9.76 -11.27 -19.53
N ASP A 442 -9.85 -11.28 -20.85
CA ASP A 442 -8.69 -11.50 -21.72
C ASP A 442 -7.70 -10.32 -21.62
N ILE A 443 -8.19 -9.08 -21.55
CA ILE A 443 -7.35 -7.90 -21.27
C ILE A 443 -6.74 -7.99 -19.87
N GLY A 444 -7.54 -8.39 -18.87
CA GLY A 444 -7.07 -8.60 -17.50
C GLY A 444 -5.93 -9.61 -17.43
N GLU A 445 -6.10 -10.78 -18.03
CA GLU A 445 -5.10 -11.85 -18.15
C GLU A 445 -3.85 -11.41 -18.94
N ARG A 446 -4.01 -10.49 -19.90
CA ARG A 446 -2.88 -9.90 -20.64
C ARG A 446 -2.05 -8.92 -19.81
N ILE A 447 -2.70 -8.16 -18.92
CA ILE A 447 -2.07 -7.16 -18.06
C ILE A 447 -1.46 -7.81 -16.82
N GLY A 448 -2.20 -8.68 -16.14
CA GLY A 448 -1.83 -9.22 -14.84
C GLY A 448 -2.87 -10.18 -14.24
N LEU A 449 -2.94 -10.22 -12.91
CA LEU A 449 -3.89 -11.08 -12.20
C LEU A 449 -5.24 -10.37 -12.04
N ILE A 450 -6.32 -11.09 -12.37
CA ILE A 450 -7.69 -10.63 -12.10
C ILE A 450 -7.99 -10.89 -10.62
N HIS A 451 -8.43 -9.85 -9.92
CA HIS A 451 -8.92 -9.97 -8.55
C HIS A 451 -10.40 -10.34 -8.56
N ASN A 452 -10.74 -11.47 -7.93
CA ASN A 452 -12.13 -11.85 -7.72
C ASN A 452 -12.78 -10.94 -6.70
N THR A 453 -14.04 -10.60 -6.93
CA THR A 453 -14.85 -9.84 -5.97
C THR A 453 -15.95 -10.74 -5.40
N HIS A 454 -16.69 -10.25 -4.41
CA HIS A 454 -17.88 -10.95 -3.94
C HIS A 454 -18.95 -11.13 -5.03
N PHE A 455 -18.85 -10.40 -6.14
CA PHE A 455 -19.80 -10.45 -7.25
C PHE A 455 -19.34 -11.36 -8.41
N GLY A 456 -18.20 -12.05 -8.26
CA GLY A 456 -17.54 -12.82 -9.32
C GLY A 456 -16.33 -12.07 -9.83
#